data_AF-I0GQI0-F1
#
_entry.id   AF-I0GQI0-F1
#
_cell.length_a   1.000
_cell.length_b   1.000
_cell.length_c   1.000
_cell.angle_alpha   90.00
_cell.angle_beta   90.00
_cell.angle_gamma   90.00
#
_symmetry.space_group_name_H-M   'P 1'
#
loop_
_entity.id
_entity.type
_entity.pdbx_description
1 polymer ?
#
loop_
_entity_poly.entity_id
_entity_poly.type
_entity_poly.pdbx_seq_one_letter_code
_entity_poly.pdbx_strand_id
1 'polypeptide(L)' 'MTIKKDIKEFADIINMPRPEPKNHPRMPKEKRAAQFAPFAALTGYEEVVKKTAKQHEDSVVVWEKGEDELEFRCDDSD' A
#
# COMPACT_ATOMS: atom_id res chain seq x y z
N MET A 1 8.75 -3.12 -18.96
CA MET A 1 9.13 -4.35 -18.23
C MET A 1 8.14 -4.53 -17.10
N THR A 2 7.17 -5.42 -17.26
CA THR A 2 6.12 -5.64 -16.25
C THR A 2 6.48 -6.87 -15.46
N ILE A 3 6.89 -6.70 -14.20
CA ILE A 3 7.22 -7.81 -13.30
C ILE A 3 5.90 -8.28 -12.69
N LYS A 4 5.37 -9.40 -13.17
CA LYS A 4 4.28 -10.12 -12.52
C LYS A 4 4.92 -11.18 -11.62
N LYS A 5 4.65 -11.13 -10.32
CA LYS A 5 5.10 -12.12 -9.35
C LYS A 5 3.90 -12.62 -8.56
N ASP A 6 3.80 -13.92 -8.42
CA ASP A 6 2.74 -14.56 -7.65
C ASP A 6 3.08 -14.52 -6.16
N ILE A 7 2.07 -14.37 -5.30
CA ILE A 7 2.25 -14.34 -3.83
C ILE A 7 2.99 -15.59 -3.32
N LYS A 8 2.81 -16.73 -4.00
CA LYS A 8 3.45 -18.01 -3.68
C LYS A 8 4.98 -17.96 -3.77
N GLU A 9 5.55 -17.09 -4.61
CA GLU A 9 7.00 -16.92 -4.74
C GLU A 9 7.66 -16.28 -3.52
N PHE A 10 6.87 -15.63 -2.66
CA PHE A 10 7.32 -14.98 -1.44
C PHE A 10 6.89 -15.73 -0.16
N ALA A 11 6.39 -16.96 -0.29
CA ALA A 11 5.85 -17.74 0.83
C ALA A 11 6.89 -17.97 1.95
N ASP A 12 8.17 -17.95 1.60
CA ASP A 12 9.31 -18.09 2.50
C ASP A 12 9.57 -16.84 3.36
N ILE A 13 9.23 -15.64 2.87
CA ILE A 13 9.46 -14.36 3.56
C ILE A 13 8.20 -13.71 4.15
N ILE A 14 7.00 -14.06 3.67
CA ILE A 14 5.77 -13.34 3.99
C ILE A 14 5.39 -13.39 5.48
N ASN A 15 5.71 -14.50 6.15
CA ASN A 15 5.40 -14.73 7.56
C ASN A 15 6.63 -14.52 8.48
N MET A 16 7.74 -14.00 7.94
CA MET A 16 8.93 -13.77 8.75
C MET A 16 8.72 -12.65 9.78
N PRO A 17 9.29 -12.76 10.99
CA PRO A 17 9.23 -11.69 11.97
C PRO A 17 9.93 -10.45 11.41
N ARG A 18 9.30 -9.28 11.59
CA ARG A 18 9.87 -8.02 11.13
C ARG A 18 11.15 -7.72 11.92
N PRO A 19 12.31 -7.49 11.27
CA PRO A 19 13.56 -7.26 11.97
C PRO A 19 13.51 -5.97 12.78
N GLU A 20 14.02 -6.04 14.01
CA GLU A 20 14.14 -4.89 14.89
C GLU A 20 15.57 -4.35 14.86
N PRO A 21 15.74 -3.01 14.70
CA PRO A 21 17.07 -2.42 14.67
C PRO A 21 17.72 -2.52 16.06
N LYS A 22 18.92 -3.11 16.12
CA LYS A 22 19.67 -3.31 17.38
C LYS A 22 20.29 -2.03 17.93
N ASN A 23 20.82 -1.19 17.05
CA ASN A 23 21.64 -0.03 17.43
C ASN A 23 20.93 1.32 17.23
N HIS A 24 19.80 1.33 16.53
CA HIS A 24 19.05 2.53 16.18
C HIS A 24 17.61 2.37 16.63
N PRO A 25 17.24 2.83 17.84
CA PRO A 25 15.87 2.71 18.31
C PRO A 25 14.92 3.39 17.34
N ARG A 26 13.77 2.76 17.08
CA ARG A 26 12.75 3.32 16.20
C ARG A 26 12.26 4.64 16.78
N MET A 27 12.07 5.64 15.91
CA MET A 27 11.48 6.91 16.32
C MET A 27 10.06 6.66 16.87
N PRO A 28 9.70 7.22 18.05
CA PRO A 28 8.36 7.09 18.61
C PRO A 28 7.32 7.78 17.71
N LYS A 29 6.07 7.32 17.75
CA LYS A 29 4.99 7.79 16.86
C LYS A 29 4.80 9.31 16.95
N GLU A 30 4.86 9.88 18.15
CA GLU A 30 4.72 11.33 18.38
C GLU A 30 5.82 12.14 17.66
N LYS A 31 7.08 11.70 17.74
CA LYS A 31 8.19 12.35 17.02
C LYS A 31 8.06 12.20 15.51
N ARG A 32 7.46 11.10 15.02
CA ARG A 32 7.09 10.98 13.60
C ARG A 32 6.01 12.00 13.22
N ALA A 33 4.97 12.15 14.05
CA ALA A 33 3.90 13.12 13.81
C ALA A 33 4.41 14.57 13.83
N ALA A 34 5.37 14.89 14.72
CA ALA A 34 5.96 16.22 14.81
C ALA A 34 6.67 16.67 13.51
N GLN A 35 7.10 15.75 12.64
CA GLN A 35 7.64 16.10 11.32
C GLN A 35 6.60 16.81 10.44
N PHE A 36 5.30 16.59 10.71
CA PHE A 36 4.19 17.20 10.01
C PHE A 36 3.64 18.44 10.74
N ALA A 37 4.19 18.81 11.91
CA ALA A 37 3.85 20.04 12.62
C ALA A 37 3.92 21.33 11.78
N PRO A 38 4.90 21.57 10.88
CA PRO A 38 4.92 22.78 10.06
C PRO A 38 3.70 22.93 9.13
N PHE A 39 2.99 21.84 8.83
CA PHE A 39 1.79 21.86 8.00
C PHE A 39 0.49 22.06 8.79
N ALA A 40 0.56 22.11 10.12
CA ALA A 40 -0.63 22.33 10.97
C ALA A 40 -1.28 23.70 10.72
N ALA A 41 -0.53 24.68 10.21
CA ALA A 41 -1.04 26.01 9.85
C ALA A 41 -1.84 26.02 8.54
N LEU A 42 -1.77 24.96 7.72
CA LEU A 42 -2.54 24.84 6.49
C LEU A 42 -3.99 24.45 6.80
N THR A 43 -4.75 25.40 7.36
CA THR A 43 -6.20 25.26 7.54
C THR A 43 -6.90 25.32 6.18
N GLY A 44 -7.82 24.39 5.90
CA GLY A 44 -8.63 24.38 4.67
C GLY A 44 -8.33 23.24 3.67
N TYR A 45 -7.34 22.39 3.92
CA TYR A 45 -7.06 21.20 3.08
C TYR A 45 -7.87 19.96 3.47
N GLU A 46 -8.78 20.07 4.43
CA GLU A 46 -9.59 18.93 4.91
C GLU A 46 -10.38 18.26 3.78
N GLU A 47 -10.94 19.04 2.86
CA GLU A 47 -11.67 18.51 1.71
C GLU A 47 -10.75 17.75 0.75
N VAL A 48 -9.54 18.26 0.52
CA VAL A 48 -8.54 17.61 -0.33
C VAL A 48 -8.10 16.29 0.30
N VAL A 49 -7.81 16.27 1.60
CA VAL A 49 -7.44 15.06 2.35
C VAL A 49 -8.57 14.03 2.32
N LYS A 50 -9.82 14.44 2.57
CA LYS A 50 -11.00 13.55 2.48
C LYS A 50 -11.15 12.96 1.08
N LYS A 51 -10.97 13.79 0.04
CA LYS A 51 -11.02 13.33 -1.36
C LYS A 51 -9.91 12.33 -1.67
N THR A 52 -8.69 12.57 -1.17
CA THR A 52 -7.56 11.65 -1.40
C THR A 52 -7.76 10.32 -0.66
N ALA A 53 -8.26 10.36 0.57
CA ALA A 53 -8.59 9.15 1.33
C ALA A 53 -9.64 8.31 0.60
N LYS A 54 -10.72 8.95 0.14
CA LYS A 54 -11.76 8.28 -0.65
C LYS A 54 -11.21 7.69 -1.96
N GLN A 55 -10.40 8.44 -2.70
CA GLN A 55 -9.75 7.93 -3.92
C GLN A 55 -8.86 6.71 -3.66
N HIS A 56 -8.15 6.68 -2.52
CA HIS A 56 -7.35 5.53 -2.12
C HIS A 56 -8.22 4.33 -1.76
N GLU A 57 -9.27 4.52 -0.94
CA GLU A 57 -10.25 3.47 -0.61
C GLU A 57 -10.91 2.90 -1.88
N ASP A 58 -11.39 3.77 -2.77
CA ASP A 58 -11.98 3.37 -4.06
C ASP A 58 -10.96 2.61 -4.92
N SER A 59 -9.69 3.05 -4.93
CA SER A 59 -8.63 2.33 -5.64
C SER A 59 -8.43 0.94 -5.06
N VAL A 60 -8.26 0.79 -3.73
CA VAL A 60 -8.10 -0.51 -3.05
C VAL A 60 -9.23 -1.46 -3.42
N VAL A 61 -10.48 -0.99 -3.43
CA VAL A 61 -11.65 -1.78 -3.83
C VAL A 61 -11.60 -2.20 -5.32
N VAL A 62 -11.10 -1.34 -6.21
CA VAL A 62 -10.94 -1.67 -7.64
C VAL A 62 -9.85 -2.73 -7.85
N TRP A 63 -8.75 -2.68 -7.09
CA TRP A 63 -7.72 -3.72 -7.13
C TRP A 63 -8.24 -5.07 -6.64
N GLU A 64 -9.09 -5.09 -5.61
CA GLU A 64 -9.73 -6.32 -5.11
C GLU A 64 -10.77 -6.90 -6.08
N LYS A 65 -11.44 -6.09 -6.89
CA LYS A 65 -12.43 -6.55 -7.89
C LYS A 65 -11.84 -6.99 -9.23
N GLY A 66 -10.61 -6.57 -9.54
CA GLY A 66 -9.94 -6.87 -10.81
C GLY A 66 -9.38 -8.29 -10.94
N GLU A 67 -9.45 -9.10 -9.88
CA GLU A 67 -8.95 -10.48 -9.86
C GLU A 67 -10.00 -11.52 -10.29
N ASP A 68 -11.30 -11.15 -10.35
CA ASP A 68 -12.41 -12.06 -10.67
C ASP A 68 -12.70 -12.21 -12.18
N GLU A 69 -12.15 -11.34 -13.06
CA GLU A 69 -12.49 -11.31 -14.50
C GLU A 69 -11.38 -11.77 -15.46
N LEU A 70 -10.21 -12.20 -14.98
CA LEU A 70 -9.16 -12.71 -15.86
C LEU A 70 -9.38 -14.21 -16.14
N GLU A 71 -10.48 -14.52 -16.83
CA GLU A 71 -10.70 -15.83 -17.44
C GLU A 71 -9.69 -15.99 -18.58
N PHE A 72 -8.65 -16.79 -18.30
CA PHE A 72 -7.62 -17.18 -19.25
C PHE A 72 -8.25 -18.05 -20.35
N ARG A 73 -8.75 -17.41 -21.41
CA ARG A 73 -9.08 -18.09 -22.65
C ARG A 73 -7.76 -18.45 -23.35
N CYS A 74 -7.31 -19.69 -23.15
CA CYS A 74 -6.40 -20.34 -24.07
C CYS A 74 -7.12 -20.44 -25.43
N ASP A 75 -6.77 -19.56 -26.36
CA ASP A 75 -6.99 -19.84 -27.77
C ASP A 75 -6.01 -20.96 -28.16
N ASP A 76 -6.47 -22.20 -28.04
CA ASP A 76 -5.89 -23.34 -28.74
C ASP A 76 -6.05 -23.06 -30.25
N SER A 77 -4.97 -22.71 -30.93
CA SER A 77 -4.95 -22.67 -32.40
C SER A 77 -3.62 -23.22 -32.94
N ASP A 78 -3.76 -24.45 -33.45
CA ASP A 78 -2.92 -25.30 -34.31
C ASP A 78 -1.42 -25.49 -34.02
#